data_AF-A0AAQ3TUB6-F1
#
_entry.id   AF-A0AAQ3TUB6-F1
#
_cell.length_a   1.000
_cell.length_b   1.000
_cell.length_c   1.000
_cell.angle_alpha   90.00
_cell.angle_beta   90.00
_cell.angle_gamma   90.00
#
_symmetry.space_group_name_H-M   'P 1'
#
loop_
_entity.id
_entity.type
_entity.pdbx_description
1 polymer ?
#
loop_
_entity_poly.entity_id
_entity_poly.type
_entity_poly.pdbx_seq_one_letter_code
_entity_poly.pdbx_strand_id
1 'polypeptide(L)'
;ALNMICCWVENPNSDAFKKHLPRIYDYLWLAEDGMKAQNWETILIIQALCSTDLIDEFSPTTKRAHDYMKNSQVLQNQPNYRSYYRQRSKGSWTHSTLDNGWNSPDVTAEALMALMLLSKISPNLVGNPIEEERLYDAIDCILYSMNKDGTFSSYEYLRTTPLLEILNPSENFVNIVVDYPYGTWGICFTQGAFFAIKGLVDVGKTYDTSSCIKKACNFLLSKQQIRGGWGESYLSSVTGNYVDGGTPHVVNTAWAMLALIYAGQVE
;
A
#
# COMPACT_ATOMS: atom_id res chain seq x y z
N ALA A 1 11.88 12.75 -13.72
CA ALA A 1 12.89 13.78 -14.07
C ALA A 1 13.75 13.39 -15.28
N LEU A 2 14.51 12.28 -15.24
CA LEU A 2 15.42 11.89 -16.34
C LEU A 2 14.72 11.74 -17.70
N ASN A 3 13.55 11.11 -17.78
CA ASN A 3 12.81 10.98 -19.05
C ASN A 3 12.50 12.33 -19.70
N MET A 4 12.16 13.35 -18.91
CA MET A 4 11.93 14.71 -19.41
C MET A 4 13.21 15.31 -20.01
N ILE A 5 14.36 15.08 -19.36
CA ILE A 5 15.67 15.51 -19.86
C ILE A 5 16.00 14.77 -21.17
N CYS A 6 15.75 13.47 -21.27
CA CYS A 6 15.96 12.72 -22.51
C CYS A 6 15.14 13.29 -23.68
N CYS A 7 13.84 13.55 -23.47
CA CYS A 7 12.98 14.18 -24.49
C CYS A 7 13.46 15.59 -24.87
N TRP A 8 13.98 16.35 -23.90
CA TRP A 8 14.55 17.67 -24.14
C TRP A 8 15.83 17.61 -24.97
N VAL A 9 16.76 16.71 -24.62
CA VAL A 9 18.02 16.51 -25.37
C VAL A 9 17.74 16.09 -26.81
N GLU A 10 16.77 15.20 -27.03
CA GLU A 10 16.38 14.77 -28.37
C GLU A 10 15.77 15.93 -29.18
N ASN A 11 14.80 16.65 -28.61
CA ASN A 11 14.22 17.84 -29.23
C ASN A 11 13.51 18.73 -28.19
N PRO A 12 14.07 19.92 -27.86
CA PRO A 12 13.48 20.86 -26.91
C PRO A 12 12.10 21.40 -27.28
N ASN A 13 11.71 21.32 -28.56
CA ASN A 13 10.43 21.79 -29.06
C ASN A 13 9.41 20.66 -29.28
N SER A 14 9.76 19.41 -28.94
CA SER A 14 8.89 18.24 -29.13
C SER A 14 7.62 18.31 -28.27
N ASP A 15 6.54 17.71 -28.79
CA ASP A 15 5.29 17.58 -28.02
C ASP A 15 5.47 16.70 -26.78
N ALA A 16 6.38 15.72 -26.82
CA ALA A 16 6.72 14.88 -25.68
C ALA A 16 7.30 15.70 -24.53
N PHE A 17 8.29 16.57 -24.81
CA PHE A 17 8.85 17.45 -23.80
C PHE A 17 7.80 18.45 -23.25
N LYS A 18 7.00 19.06 -24.12
CA LYS A 18 5.92 19.98 -23.71
C LYS A 18 4.90 19.32 -22.78
N LYS A 19 4.61 18.02 -22.97
CA LYS A 19 3.73 17.24 -22.09
C LYS A 19 4.35 16.92 -20.73
N HIS A 20 5.68 16.90 -20.62
CA HIS A 20 6.36 16.71 -19.33
C HIS A 20 6.31 17.95 -18.42
N LEU A 21 6.39 19.15 -18.99
CA LEU A 21 6.44 20.41 -18.23
C LEU A 21 5.29 20.59 -17.22
N PRO A 22 4.00 20.43 -17.58
CA PRO A 22 2.92 20.60 -16.62
C PRO A 22 2.95 19.52 -15.51
N ARG A 23 3.50 18.33 -15.80
CA ARG A 23 3.59 17.22 -14.85
C ARG A 23 4.65 17.43 -13.77
N ILE A 24 5.48 18.47 -13.86
CA ILE A 24 6.41 18.83 -12.78
C ILE A 24 5.62 19.18 -11.51
N TYR A 25 4.51 19.91 -11.66
CA TYR A 25 3.70 20.36 -10.54
C TYR A 25 2.99 19.21 -9.82
N ASP A 26 2.72 18.10 -10.50
CA ASP A 26 2.14 16.89 -9.90
C ASP A 26 3.05 16.29 -8.79
N TYR A 27 4.35 16.61 -8.79
CA TYR A 27 5.32 16.14 -7.79
C TYR A 27 5.71 17.21 -6.75
N LEU A 28 5.11 18.40 -6.81
CA LEU A 28 5.42 19.53 -5.91
C LEU A 28 4.20 19.87 -5.05
N TRP A 29 4.38 19.79 -3.73
CA TRP A 29 3.38 20.00 -2.69
C TRP A 29 3.89 20.99 -1.65
N LEU A 30 3.15 22.05 -1.35
CA LEU A 30 3.57 23.01 -0.33
C LEU A 30 3.16 22.52 1.07
N ALA A 31 4.16 22.13 1.88
CA ALA A 31 4.01 21.78 3.29
C ALA A 31 4.46 22.93 4.21
N GLU A 32 4.24 22.78 5.53
CA GLU A 32 4.53 23.79 6.56
C GLU A 32 6.02 24.23 6.60
N ASP A 33 6.91 23.34 6.21
CA ASP A 33 8.36 23.50 6.15
C ASP A 33 8.90 23.61 4.71
N GLY A 34 8.02 23.81 3.72
CA GLY A 34 8.38 24.05 2.33
C GLY A 34 7.83 23.02 1.33
N MET A 35 8.37 23.01 0.12
CA MET A 35 7.87 22.17 -0.98
C MET A 35 8.33 20.69 -0.85
N LYS A 36 7.42 19.73 -1.01
CA LYS A 36 7.57 18.26 -0.87
C LYS A 36 6.84 17.50 -1.99
N ALA A 37 6.76 16.17 -1.95
CA ALA A 37 5.97 15.34 -2.88
C ALA A 37 4.80 14.66 -2.14
N GLN A 38 3.66 14.48 -2.82
CA GLN A 38 2.41 13.98 -2.22
C GLN A 38 2.21 12.46 -2.44
N ASN A 39 1.57 11.79 -1.47
CA ASN A 39 1.13 10.39 -1.55
C ASN A 39 -0.37 10.25 -1.26
N TRP A 40 -0.93 9.10 -1.62
CA TRP A 40 -2.36 8.77 -1.54
C TRP A 40 -2.76 8.06 -0.23
N GLU A 41 -3.89 8.44 0.37
CA GLU A 41 -4.35 7.90 1.67
C GLU A 41 -5.85 7.52 1.70
N THR A 42 -6.64 7.84 0.67
CA THR A 42 -8.11 7.77 0.73
C THR A 42 -8.64 6.36 1.02
N ILE A 43 -8.01 5.31 0.47
CA ILE A 43 -8.46 3.93 0.63
C ILE A 43 -8.41 3.50 2.10
N LEU A 44 -7.29 3.78 2.79
CA LEU A 44 -7.12 3.43 4.21
C LEU A 44 -8.02 4.27 5.10
N ILE A 45 -8.21 5.55 4.78
CA ILE A 45 -9.14 6.43 5.50
C ILE A 45 -10.57 5.88 5.41
N ILE A 46 -10.99 5.39 4.25
CA ILE A 46 -12.33 4.81 4.08
C ILE A 46 -12.50 3.54 4.89
N GLN A 47 -11.50 2.65 4.93
CA GLN A 47 -11.56 1.47 5.80
C GLN A 47 -11.64 1.86 7.28
N ALA A 48 -10.87 2.86 7.70
CA ALA A 48 -10.91 3.38 9.06
C ALA A 48 -12.30 3.94 9.39
N LEU A 49 -12.88 4.78 8.52
CA LEU A 49 -14.25 5.30 8.67
C LEU A 49 -15.30 4.19 8.71
N CYS A 50 -15.18 3.16 7.86
CA CYS A 50 -16.10 2.01 7.87
C CYS A 50 -15.96 1.13 9.10
N SER A 51 -14.84 1.25 9.83
CA SER A 51 -14.61 0.56 11.10
C SER A 51 -15.12 1.35 12.30
N THR A 52 -15.74 2.52 12.08
CA THR A 52 -16.42 3.31 13.10
C THR A 52 -17.93 3.34 12.84
N ASP A 53 -18.69 3.80 13.84
CA ASP A 53 -20.12 4.06 13.71
C ASP A 53 -20.43 5.49 13.22
N LEU A 54 -19.47 6.15 12.52
CA LEU A 54 -19.57 7.57 12.13
C LEU A 54 -19.93 7.79 10.65
N ILE A 55 -20.22 6.72 9.90
CA ILE A 55 -20.47 6.82 8.45
C ILE A 55 -21.63 7.77 8.13
N ASP A 56 -22.70 7.76 8.92
CA ASP A 56 -23.87 8.60 8.69
C ASP A 56 -23.53 10.10 8.79
N GLU A 57 -22.67 10.46 9.75
CA GLU A 57 -22.18 11.82 9.94
C GLU A 57 -21.33 12.31 8.76
N PHE A 58 -20.52 11.40 8.19
CA PHE A 58 -19.60 11.71 7.09
C PHE A 58 -20.10 11.27 5.72
N SER A 59 -21.39 10.93 5.58
CA SER A 59 -21.97 10.34 4.36
C SER A 59 -21.61 11.10 3.06
N PRO A 60 -21.72 12.45 2.97
CA PRO A 60 -21.34 13.17 1.76
C PRO A 60 -19.85 13.04 1.40
N THR A 61 -18.97 12.96 2.40
CA THR A 61 -17.53 12.76 2.20
C THR A 61 -17.24 11.33 1.77
N THR A 62 -17.83 10.35 2.44
CA THR A 62 -17.69 8.92 2.10
C THR A 62 -18.18 8.65 0.68
N LYS A 63 -19.31 9.25 0.27
CA LYS A 63 -19.82 9.13 -1.10
C LYS A 63 -18.85 9.68 -2.14
N ARG A 64 -18.27 10.87 -1.92
CA ARG A 64 -17.27 11.45 -2.82
C ARG A 64 -16.01 10.60 -2.92
N ALA A 65 -15.55 10.05 -1.80
CA ALA A 65 -14.41 9.14 -1.77
C ALA A 65 -14.71 7.83 -2.53
N HIS A 66 -15.91 7.26 -2.36
CA HIS A 66 -16.35 6.08 -3.10
C HIS A 66 -16.41 6.35 -4.61
N ASP A 67 -16.97 7.49 -5.03
CA ASP A 67 -16.99 7.90 -6.43
C ASP A 67 -15.58 8.13 -6.98
N TYR A 68 -14.69 8.76 -6.21
CA TYR A 68 -13.29 8.91 -6.58
C TYR A 68 -12.61 7.55 -6.79
N MET A 69 -12.80 6.60 -5.86
CA MET A 69 -12.22 5.27 -5.97
C MET A 69 -12.70 4.55 -7.23
N LYS A 70 -14.00 4.60 -7.53
CA LYS A 70 -14.56 4.07 -8.78
C LYS A 70 -13.95 4.75 -10.01
N ASN A 71 -13.74 6.06 -9.99
CA ASN A 71 -13.18 6.78 -11.14
C ASN A 71 -11.67 6.60 -11.30
N SER A 72 -10.98 6.05 -10.30
CA SER A 72 -9.52 5.92 -10.29
C SER A 72 -9.00 4.52 -10.60
N GLN A 73 -9.90 3.55 -10.86
CA GLN A 73 -9.48 2.22 -11.30
C GLN A 73 -8.94 2.27 -12.73
N VAL A 74 -7.85 1.54 -12.98
CA VAL A 74 -7.28 1.36 -14.31
C VAL A 74 -8.18 0.43 -15.13
N LEU A 75 -8.91 0.98 -16.10
CA LEU A 75 -9.92 0.22 -16.88
C LEU A 75 -9.31 -0.59 -18.04
N GLN A 76 -8.07 -0.29 -18.44
CA GLN A 76 -7.42 -0.96 -19.56
C GLN A 76 -5.92 -1.06 -19.38
N ASN A 77 -5.31 -2.09 -19.97
CA ASN A 77 -3.87 -2.19 -20.05
C ASN A 77 -3.31 -1.13 -20.99
N GLN A 78 -2.08 -0.68 -20.74
CA GLN A 78 -1.38 0.18 -21.69
C GLN A 78 -1.19 -0.55 -23.03
N PRO A 79 -1.30 0.14 -24.18
CA PRO A 79 -1.01 -0.46 -25.48
C PRO A 79 0.41 -1.03 -25.51
N ASN A 80 0.57 -2.25 -26.04
CA ASN A 80 1.87 -2.94 -26.15
C ASN A 80 2.64 -3.08 -24.81
N TYR A 81 1.96 -3.07 -23.66
CA TYR A 81 2.58 -3.07 -22.34
C TYR A 81 3.67 -4.16 -22.16
N ARG A 82 3.48 -5.35 -22.72
CA ARG A 82 4.43 -6.46 -22.66
C ARG A 82 5.76 -6.16 -23.36
N SER A 83 5.73 -5.42 -24.47
CA SER A 83 6.93 -5.03 -25.21
C SER A 83 7.83 -4.08 -24.41
N TYR A 84 7.27 -3.42 -23.40
CA TYR A 84 7.97 -2.53 -22.48
C TYR A 84 8.08 -3.13 -21.08
N TYR A 85 7.98 -4.45 -20.97
CA TYR A 85 8.13 -5.20 -19.73
C TYR A 85 7.19 -4.74 -18.61
N ARG A 86 6.03 -4.16 -18.94
CA ARG A 86 5.04 -3.78 -17.93
C ARG A 86 4.22 -5.01 -17.53
N GLN A 87 3.82 -5.05 -16.27
CA GLN A 87 2.79 -5.96 -15.77
C GLN A 87 1.39 -5.55 -16.26
N ARG A 88 0.44 -6.50 -16.29
CA ARG A 88 -0.99 -6.21 -16.51
C ARG A 88 -1.44 -5.18 -15.46
N SER A 89 -2.23 -4.19 -15.89
CA SER A 89 -2.76 -3.15 -15.00
C SER A 89 -4.28 -3.01 -15.03
N LYS A 90 -4.98 -3.60 -16.02
CA LYS A 90 -6.45 -3.59 -16.06
C LYS A 90 -7.01 -4.18 -14.76
N GLY A 91 -7.85 -3.41 -14.08
CA GLY A 91 -8.47 -3.74 -12.79
C GLY A 91 -7.77 -3.16 -11.57
N SER A 92 -6.55 -2.65 -11.71
CA SER A 92 -5.75 -2.18 -10.56
C SER A 92 -6.09 -0.76 -10.10
N TRP A 93 -5.67 -0.44 -8.89
CA TRP A 93 -5.45 0.93 -8.41
C TRP A 93 -3.96 1.19 -8.27
N THR A 94 -3.57 2.46 -8.44
CA THR A 94 -2.18 2.91 -8.35
C THR A 94 -1.95 3.63 -7.02
N HIS A 95 -0.69 3.77 -6.61
CA HIS A 95 -0.32 4.52 -5.40
C HIS A 95 -0.63 6.02 -5.45
N SER A 96 -0.96 6.59 -6.62
CA SER A 96 -1.12 8.02 -6.79
C SER A 96 -2.43 8.33 -7.51
N THR A 97 -2.38 8.37 -8.84
CA THR A 97 -3.54 8.69 -9.67
C THR A 97 -3.68 7.70 -10.81
N LEU A 98 -4.85 7.66 -11.42
CA LEU A 98 -5.11 6.86 -12.62
C LEU A 98 -4.08 7.11 -13.73
N ASP A 99 -3.67 8.37 -13.92
CA ASP A 99 -2.71 8.78 -14.95
C ASP A 99 -1.32 8.14 -14.79
N ASN A 100 -0.92 7.79 -13.57
CA ASN A 100 0.33 7.08 -13.32
C ASN A 100 0.30 5.66 -13.93
N GLY A 101 -0.83 4.97 -13.80
CA GLY A 101 -1.09 3.67 -14.41
C GLY A 101 -0.20 2.50 -13.97
N TRP A 102 0.64 2.64 -12.94
CA TRP A 102 1.42 1.53 -12.39
C TRP A 102 0.58 0.75 -11.38
N ASN A 103 0.27 -0.49 -11.73
CA ASN A 103 -0.46 -1.41 -10.86
C ASN A 103 0.30 -1.66 -9.56
N SER A 104 -0.41 -1.85 -8.45
CA SER A 104 0.17 -2.31 -7.19
C SER A 104 -0.78 -3.33 -6.55
N PRO A 105 -0.37 -4.59 -6.32
CA PRO A 105 -1.27 -5.62 -5.78
C PRO A 105 -1.80 -5.28 -4.39
N ASP A 106 -0.99 -4.65 -3.54
CA ASP A 106 -1.38 -4.20 -2.20
C ASP A 106 -2.44 -3.10 -2.25
N VAL A 107 -2.22 -2.02 -3.02
CA VAL A 107 -3.19 -0.93 -3.18
C VAL A 107 -4.48 -1.45 -3.80
N THR A 108 -4.38 -2.38 -4.75
CA THR A 108 -5.54 -3.00 -5.38
C THR A 108 -6.31 -3.86 -4.37
N ALA A 109 -5.64 -4.61 -3.50
CA ALA A 109 -6.27 -5.40 -2.45
C ALA A 109 -6.94 -4.51 -1.39
N GLU A 110 -6.28 -3.44 -0.96
CA GLU A 110 -6.84 -2.46 -0.02
C GLU A 110 -8.05 -1.73 -0.62
N ALA A 111 -7.99 -1.38 -1.91
CA ALA A 111 -9.13 -0.79 -2.63
C ALA A 111 -10.32 -1.76 -2.69
N LEU A 112 -10.06 -3.04 -2.99
CA LEU A 112 -11.08 -4.09 -3.03
C LEU A 112 -11.75 -4.24 -1.66
N MET A 113 -10.98 -4.32 -0.58
CA MET A 113 -11.52 -4.39 0.78
C MET A 113 -12.40 -3.18 1.12
N ALA A 114 -11.95 -1.97 0.82
CA ALA A 114 -12.72 -0.75 1.04
C ALA A 114 -14.04 -0.74 0.24
N LEU A 115 -14.02 -1.14 -1.03
CA LEU A 115 -15.22 -1.24 -1.86
C LEU A 115 -16.21 -2.30 -1.33
N MET A 116 -15.70 -3.43 -0.83
CA MET A 116 -16.51 -4.48 -0.21
C MET A 116 -17.10 -4.06 1.14
N LEU A 117 -16.45 -3.18 1.89
CA LEU A 117 -17.02 -2.59 3.11
C LEU A 117 -18.14 -1.61 2.74
N LEU A 118 -17.89 -0.72 1.78
CA LEU A 118 -18.87 0.26 1.32
C LEU A 118 -20.12 -0.39 0.69
N SER A 119 -19.99 -1.54 0.04
CA SER A 119 -21.14 -2.25 -0.54
C SER A 119 -22.13 -2.79 0.49
N LYS A 120 -21.73 -2.90 1.76
CA LYS A 120 -22.59 -3.29 2.88
C LYS A 120 -23.38 -2.11 3.46
N ILE A 121 -23.05 -0.88 3.04
CA ILE A 121 -23.68 0.35 3.53
C ILE A 121 -24.76 0.78 2.53
N SER A 122 -25.81 1.44 3.04
CA SER A 122 -26.92 1.91 2.20
C SER A 122 -26.44 2.78 1.04
N PRO A 123 -26.82 2.47 -0.23
CA PRO A 123 -26.46 3.29 -1.39
C PRO A 123 -26.96 4.74 -1.30
N ASN A 124 -27.99 5.01 -0.50
CA ASN A 124 -28.46 6.38 -0.24
C ASN A 124 -27.40 7.22 0.49
N LEU A 125 -26.56 6.60 1.30
CA LEU A 125 -25.51 7.27 2.08
C LEU A 125 -24.19 7.35 1.33
N VAL A 126 -23.78 6.26 0.65
CA VAL A 126 -22.43 6.14 0.07
C VAL A 126 -22.42 6.01 -1.45
N GLY A 127 -23.58 6.08 -2.11
CA GLY A 127 -23.72 5.86 -3.54
C GLY A 127 -23.77 4.38 -3.92
N ASN A 128 -24.07 4.12 -5.20
CA ASN A 128 -24.17 2.75 -5.70
C ASN A 128 -22.80 2.04 -5.66
N PRO A 129 -22.78 0.72 -5.37
CA PRO A 129 -21.60 -0.11 -5.49
C PRO A 129 -20.98 -0.04 -6.89
N ILE A 130 -19.68 -0.33 -6.96
CA ILE A 130 -18.98 -0.55 -8.23
C ILE A 130 -19.55 -1.79 -8.95
N GLU A 131 -19.48 -1.80 -10.27
CA GLU A 131 -19.92 -2.94 -11.10
C GLU A 131 -19.12 -4.21 -10.78
N GLU A 132 -19.80 -5.35 -10.73
CA GLU A 132 -19.20 -6.63 -10.33
C GLU A 132 -18.05 -7.06 -11.24
N GLU A 133 -18.17 -6.85 -12.56
CA GLU A 133 -17.12 -7.15 -13.54
C GLU A 133 -15.80 -6.44 -13.20
N ARG A 134 -15.89 -5.21 -12.67
CA ARG A 134 -14.72 -4.42 -12.29
C ARG A 134 -14.06 -4.93 -11.02
N LEU A 135 -14.80 -5.60 -10.14
CA LEU A 135 -14.22 -6.34 -9.00
C LEU A 135 -13.48 -7.57 -9.49
N TYR A 136 -14.05 -8.32 -10.45
CA TYR A 136 -13.36 -9.47 -11.05
C TYR A 136 -12.08 -9.06 -11.78
N ASP A 137 -12.09 -7.95 -12.52
CA ASP A 137 -10.88 -7.41 -13.14
C ASP A 137 -9.78 -7.11 -12.11
N ALA A 138 -10.14 -6.59 -10.93
CA ALA A 138 -9.20 -6.31 -9.85
C ALA A 138 -8.62 -7.61 -9.24
N ILE A 139 -9.47 -8.60 -8.99
CA ILE A 139 -9.08 -9.92 -8.48
C ILE A 139 -8.13 -10.61 -9.48
N ASP A 140 -8.49 -10.61 -10.76
CA ASP A 140 -7.64 -11.10 -11.85
C ASP A 140 -6.26 -10.43 -11.85
N CYS A 141 -6.22 -9.10 -11.65
CA CYS A 141 -4.98 -8.35 -11.62
C CYS A 141 -4.10 -8.75 -10.43
N ILE A 142 -4.68 -8.91 -9.24
CA ILE A 142 -3.95 -9.38 -8.05
C ILE A 142 -3.40 -10.78 -8.29
N LEU A 143 -4.25 -11.74 -8.67
CA LEU A 143 -3.86 -13.13 -8.89
C LEU A 143 -2.77 -13.27 -9.96
N TYR A 144 -2.82 -12.43 -11.00
CA TYR A 144 -1.80 -12.39 -12.04
C TYR A 144 -0.42 -11.93 -11.56
N SER A 145 -0.36 -11.16 -10.46
CA SER A 145 0.88 -10.64 -9.87
C SER A 145 1.44 -11.53 -8.75
N MET A 146 0.84 -12.70 -8.51
CA MET A 146 1.32 -13.64 -7.51
C MET A 146 2.61 -14.35 -7.96
N ASN A 147 3.57 -14.43 -7.05
CA ASN A 147 4.81 -15.19 -7.23
C ASN A 147 4.54 -16.70 -7.22
N LYS A 148 5.49 -17.49 -7.72
CA LYS A 148 5.39 -18.96 -7.76
C LYS A 148 5.25 -19.61 -6.38
N ASP A 149 5.76 -18.95 -5.34
CA ASP A 149 5.68 -19.39 -3.95
C ASP A 149 4.44 -18.88 -3.21
N GLY A 150 3.54 -18.18 -3.91
CA GLY A 150 2.31 -17.61 -3.34
C GLY A 150 2.49 -16.24 -2.68
N THR A 151 3.70 -15.68 -2.67
CA THR A 151 3.95 -14.32 -2.17
C THR A 151 3.59 -13.26 -3.21
N PHE A 152 3.57 -11.99 -2.78
CA PHE A 152 3.38 -10.83 -3.65
C PHE A 152 4.54 -9.87 -3.47
N SER A 153 5.04 -9.31 -4.57
CA SER A 153 5.95 -8.18 -4.55
C SER A 153 5.19 -6.87 -4.82
N SER A 154 5.90 -5.77 -5.09
CA SER A 154 5.32 -4.43 -5.08
C SER A 154 4.56 -4.03 -6.35
N TYR A 155 5.20 -4.08 -7.52
CA TYR A 155 4.60 -3.66 -8.78
C TYR A 155 4.46 -4.83 -9.76
N GLU A 156 5.37 -5.81 -9.67
CA GLU A 156 5.46 -6.94 -10.58
C GLU A 156 5.78 -8.21 -9.79
N TYR A 157 5.43 -9.39 -10.30
CA TYR A 157 5.94 -10.61 -9.69
C TYR A 157 7.47 -10.69 -9.85
N LEU A 158 8.12 -11.40 -8.94
CA LEU A 158 9.55 -11.67 -8.93
C LEU A 158 9.98 -12.38 -10.23
N ARG A 159 10.59 -11.61 -11.14
CA ARG A 159 10.98 -12.08 -12.49
C ARG A 159 12.27 -12.90 -12.51
N THR A 160 13.07 -12.80 -11.47
CA THR A 160 14.41 -13.38 -11.40
C THR A 160 14.83 -13.61 -9.95
N THR A 161 16.05 -14.08 -9.72
CA THR A 161 16.55 -14.44 -8.40
C THR A 161 17.07 -13.23 -7.60
N PRO A 162 16.82 -13.17 -6.28
CA PRO A 162 17.49 -12.27 -5.34
C PRO A 162 19.03 -12.28 -5.41
N LEU A 163 19.65 -13.34 -5.93
CA LEU A 163 21.11 -13.41 -6.07
C LEU A 163 21.69 -12.30 -6.96
N LEU A 164 20.88 -11.71 -7.85
CA LEU A 164 21.31 -10.59 -8.68
C LEU A 164 21.57 -9.30 -7.90
N GLU A 165 21.20 -9.23 -6.63
CA GLU A 165 21.55 -8.10 -5.76
C GLU A 165 23.07 -7.90 -5.65
N ILE A 166 23.89 -8.92 -5.91
CA ILE A 166 25.35 -8.77 -6.00
C ILE A 166 25.79 -7.76 -7.09
N LEU A 167 24.93 -7.52 -8.08
CA LEU A 167 25.16 -6.56 -9.16
C LEU A 167 24.67 -5.15 -8.81
N ASN A 168 24.14 -4.93 -7.61
CA ASN A 168 23.64 -3.63 -7.20
C ASN A 168 24.79 -2.60 -7.18
N PRO A 169 24.77 -1.59 -8.07
CA PRO A 169 25.81 -0.58 -8.11
C PRO A 169 25.52 0.59 -7.15
N SER A 170 24.35 0.61 -6.51
CA SER A 170 23.96 1.66 -5.59
C SER A 170 24.63 1.46 -4.24
N GLU A 171 25.42 2.46 -3.83
CA GLU A 171 26.11 2.44 -2.54
C GLU A 171 25.17 2.72 -1.35
N ASN A 172 24.04 3.38 -1.60
CA ASN A 172 23.16 3.91 -0.55
C ASN A 172 21.84 3.15 -0.41
N PHE A 173 21.49 2.30 -1.38
CA PHE A 173 20.21 1.59 -1.40
C PHE A 173 20.43 0.09 -1.56
N VAL A 174 19.85 -0.67 -0.65
CA VAL A 174 19.87 -2.15 -0.66
C VAL A 174 18.56 -2.70 -1.19
N ASN A 175 18.58 -3.90 -1.74
CA ASN A 175 17.41 -4.64 -2.22
C ASN A 175 16.63 -3.88 -3.32
N ILE A 176 17.35 -3.37 -4.32
CA ILE A 176 16.75 -2.59 -5.42
C ILE A 176 16.84 -3.27 -6.79
N VAL A 177 17.53 -4.42 -6.90
CA VAL A 177 17.77 -5.06 -8.20
C VAL A 177 16.58 -5.87 -8.69
N VAL A 178 15.79 -6.42 -7.76
CA VAL A 178 14.58 -7.18 -8.07
C VAL A 178 13.40 -6.68 -7.24
N ASP A 179 12.19 -7.00 -7.66
CA ASP A 179 10.98 -6.68 -6.90
C ASP A 179 10.75 -7.75 -5.81
N TYR A 180 11.26 -7.45 -4.60
CA TYR A 180 11.25 -8.40 -3.48
C TYR A 180 9.87 -8.55 -2.85
N PRO A 181 9.48 -9.76 -2.43
CA PRO A 181 8.24 -9.99 -1.68
C PRO A 181 8.41 -9.66 -0.18
N TYR A 182 8.85 -8.44 0.14
CA TYR A 182 8.99 -7.98 1.53
C TYR A 182 7.95 -6.93 1.88
N GLY A 183 7.32 -7.05 3.05
CA GLY A 183 6.38 -6.07 3.59
C GLY A 183 7.09 -4.91 4.30
N THR A 184 7.86 -4.09 3.56
CA THR A 184 8.57 -2.92 4.13
C THR A 184 7.96 -1.61 3.65
N TRP A 185 6.68 -1.40 3.96
CA TRP A 185 5.92 -0.20 3.57
C TRP A 185 5.81 0.83 4.71
N GLY A 186 6.55 0.60 5.80
CA GLY A 186 6.54 1.34 7.04
C GLY A 186 7.66 0.84 7.96
N ILE A 187 7.80 1.48 9.12
CA ILE A 187 8.81 1.14 10.12
C ILE A 187 8.20 0.18 11.14
N CYS A 188 8.68 -1.05 11.31
CA CYS A 188 9.22 -2.03 10.36
C CYS A 188 8.69 -3.39 10.84
N PHE A 189 9.12 -3.82 12.03
CA PHE A 189 8.64 -5.06 12.66
C PHE A 189 7.22 -4.93 13.19
N THR A 190 6.86 -3.78 13.77
CA THR A 190 5.50 -3.54 14.30
C THR A 190 4.46 -3.62 13.18
N GLN A 191 4.76 -2.99 12.04
CA GLN A 191 3.92 -3.06 10.85
C GLN A 191 3.83 -4.48 10.29
N GLY A 192 4.97 -5.15 10.13
CA GLY A 192 5.01 -6.52 9.61
C GLY A 192 4.22 -7.49 10.48
N ALA A 193 4.35 -7.38 11.81
CA ALA A 193 3.57 -8.17 12.76
C ALA A 193 2.05 -7.92 12.62
N PHE A 194 1.63 -6.66 12.47
CA PHE A 194 0.23 -6.32 12.26
C PHE A 194 -0.37 -6.99 11.02
N PHE A 195 0.24 -6.83 9.84
CA PHE A 195 -0.28 -7.44 8.62
C PHE A 195 -0.19 -8.98 8.64
N ALA A 196 0.88 -9.55 9.21
CA ALA A 196 1.00 -11.00 9.33
C ALA A 196 -0.08 -11.60 10.26
N ILE A 197 -0.37 -10.94 11.39
CA ILE A 197 -1.47 -11.35 12.27
C ILE A 197 -2.80 -11.23 11.56
N LYS A 198 -3.08 -10.10 10.89
CA LYS A 198 -4.31 -9.88 10.12
C LYS A 198 -4.55 -11.02 9.11
N GLY A 199 -3.56 -11.31 8.27
CA GLY A 199 -3.66 -12.39 7.28
C GLY A 199 -3.83 -13.78 7.88
N LEU A 200 -3.20 -14.08 9.02
CA LEU A 200 -3.40 -15.35 9.72
C LEU A 200 -4.81 -15.46 10.32
N VAL A 201 -5.34 -14.37 10.87
CA VAL A 201 -6.70 -14.31 11.40
C VAL A 201 -7.74 -14.52 10.30
N ASP A 202 -7.53 -13.92 9.11
CA ASP A 202 -8.42 -14.07 7.95
C ASP A 202 -8.52 -15.52 7.46
N VAL A 203 -7.50 -16.37 7.70
CA VAL A 203 -7.54 -17.81 7.41
C VAL A 203 -7.96 -18.66 8.64
N GLY A 204 -8.59 -18.04 9.62
CA GLY A 204 -9.19 -18.70 10.79
C GLY A 204 -8.21 -19.09 11.89
N LYS A 205 -6.99 -18.53 11.90
CA LYS A 205 -6.06 -18.70 13.04
C LYS A 205 -6.41 -17.71 14.15
N THR A 206 -6.16 -18.12 15.38
CA THR A 206 -6.37 -17.30 16.58
C THR A 206 -5.13 -17.35 17.47
N TYR A 207 -5.09 -16.50 18.49
CA TYR A 207 -4.07 -16.60 19.54
C TYR A 207 -3.95 -18.04 20.05
N ASP A 208 -5.06 -18.69 20.44
CA ASP A 208 -5.01 -20.04 21.02
C ASP A 208 -4.54 -21.13 20.08
N THR A 209 -4.86 -21.02 18.79
CA THR A 209 -4.66 -22.07 17.78
C THR A 209 -3.36 -21.92 16.98
N SER A 210 -2.66 -20.78 17.09
CA SER A 210 -1.47 -20.48 16.29
C SER A 210 -0.29 -20.05 17.13
N SER A 211 0.75 -20.88 17.16
CA SER A 211 2.02 -20.55 17.80
C SER A 211 2.70 -19.32 17.17
N CYS A 212 2.47 -19.07 15.88
CA CYS A 212 2.95 -17.87 15.20
C CYS A 212 2.28 -16.60 15.73
N ILE A 213 0.95 -16.62 15.89
CA ILE A 213 0.22 -15.47 16.47
C ILE A 213 0.68 -15.24 17.91
N LYS A 214 0.78 -16.29 18.75
CA LYS A 214 1.28 -16.15 20.13
C LYS A 214 2.64 -15.49 20.19
N LYS A 215 3.58 -15.93 19.34
CA LYS A 215 4.93 -15.35 19.28
C LYS A 215 4.90 -13.89 18.82
N ALA A 216 4.07 -13.55 17.84
CA ALA A 216 3.93 -12.18 17.36
C ALA A 216 3.31 -11.25 18.42
N CYS A 217 2.25 -11.68 19.11
CA CYS A 217 1.66 -10.95 20.23
C CYS A 217 2.67 -10.75 21.37
N ASN A 218 3.39 -11.81 21.78
CA ASN A 218 4.43 -11.71 22.81
C ASN A 218 5.55 -10.76 22.40
N PHE A 219 5.95 -10.79 21.13
CA PHE A 219 6.91 -9.82 20.59
C PHE A 219 6.39 -8.40 20.76
N LEU A 220 5.17 -8.10 20.30
CA LEU A 220 4.57 -6.77 20.43
C LEU A 220 4.50 -6.35 21.91
N LEU A 221 3.93 -7.16 22.79
CA LEU A 221 3.82 -6.85 24.22
C LEU A 221 5.18 -6.58 24.88
N SER A 222 6.23 -7.32 24.48
CA SER A 222 7.60 -7.08 24.97
C SER A 222 8.20 -5.73 24.56
N LYS A 223 7.59 -5.06 23.57
CA LYS A 223 8.01 -3.74 23.05
C LYS A 223 7.08 -2.61 23.50
N GLN A 224 6.07 -2.89 24.33
CA GLN A 224 5.24 -1.84 24.88
C GLN A 224 6.08 -0.95 25.81
N GLN A 225 6.04 0.36 25.57
CA GLN A 225 6.78 1.33 26.36
C GLN A 225 6.03 1.67 27.65
N ILE A 226 6.73 2.29 28.62
CA ILE A 226 6.18 2.60 29.95
C ILE A 226 4.90 3.44 29.93
N ARG A 227 4.67 4.21 28.86
CA ARG A 227 3.46 5.04 28.67
C ARG A 227 2.31 4.30 27.97
N GLY A 228 2.44 2.99 27.75
CA GLY A 228 1.42 2.12 27.17
C GLY A 228 1.39 2.05 25.64
N GLY A 229 2.18 2.87 24.94
CA GLY A 229 2.26 2.85 23.48
C GLY A 229 3.50 2.14 22.93
N TRP A 230 3.62 2.14 21.60
CA TRP A 230 4.75 1.56 20.86
C TRP A 230 5.42 2.64 20.02
N GLY A 231 6.74 2.62 19.93
CA GLY A 231 7.51 3.53 19.09
C GLY A 231 8.73 2.83 18.53
N GLU A 232 8.81 2.72 17.21
CA GLU A 232 9.91 2.04 16.51
C GLU A 232 10.71 3.07 15.70
N SER A 233 12.04 3.04 15.83
CA SER A 233 12.93 3.94 15.08
C SER A 233 13.13 3.46 13.65
N TYR A 234 13.30 4.38 12.70
CA TYR A 234 13.64 4.07 11.30
C TYR A 234 14.93 3.25 11.17
N LEU A 235 15.83 3.36 12.16
CA LEU A 235 17.04 2.55 12.25
C LEU A 235 16.74 1.05 12.31
N SER A 236 15.52 0.65 12.65
CA SER A 236 15.10 -0.74 12.61
C SER A 236 15.17 -1.31 11.19
N SER A 237 14.76 -0.52 10.19
CA SER A 237 14.85 -0.89 8.77
C SER A 237 16.31 -0.94 8.29
N VAL A 238 17.18 -0.06 8.82
CA VAL A 238 18.60 0.02 8.43
C VAL A 238 19.39 -1.14 9.02
N THR A 239 19.14 -1.46 10.29
CA THR A 239 19.93 -2.44 11.06
C THR A 239 19.38 -3.86 10.99
N GLY A 240 18.16 -4.05 10.47
CA GLY A 240 17.47 -5.33 10.47
C GLY A 240 17.14 -5.85 11.87
N ASN A 241 17.12 -4.97 12.88
CA ASN A 241 16.83 -5.31 14.27
C ASN A 241 15.87 -4.28 14.86
N TYR A 242 15.01 -4.67 15.80
CA TYR A 242 14.10 -3.72 16.44
C TYR A 242 14.88 -2.69 17.25
N VAL A 243 14.77 -1.40 16.87
CA VAL A 243 15.34 -0.27 17.60
C VAL A 243 14.19 0.55 18.18
N ASP A 244 14.16 0.66 19.51
CA ASP A 244 13.17 1.46 20.23
C ASP A 244 13.30 2.95 19.86
N GLY A 245 12.17 3.60 19.61
CA GLY A 245 12.10 5.01 19.22
C GLY A 245 12.23 6.01 20.38
N GLY A 246 12.31 5.56 21.62
CA GLY A 246 12.40 6.34 22.84
C GLY A 246 11.07 6.93 23.31
N THR A 247 10.12 7.17 22.41
CA THR A 247 8.78 7.68 22.71
C THR A 247 7.70 6.97 21.89
N PRO A 248 6.47 6.84 22.41
CA PRO A 248 5.39 6.23 21.65
C PRO A 248 5.10 7.00 20.37
N HIS A 249 4.92 6.28 19.28
CA HIS A 249 4.51 6.81 17.99
C HIS A 249 3.07 6.37 17.69
N VAL A 250 2.22 7.31 17.26
CA VAL A 250 0.77 7.05 17.12
C VAL A 250 0.48 5.91 16.14
N VAL A 251 1.20 5.85 15.01
CA VAL A 251 0.98 4.81 13.99
C VAL A 251 1.47 3.44 14.47
N ASN A 252 2.63 3.36 15.12
CA ASN A 252 3.12 2.09 15.66
C ASN A 252 2.21 1.58 16.77
N THR A 253 1.73 2.49 17.62
CA THR A 253 0.76 2.18 18.67
C THR A 253 -0.54 1.63 18.07
N ALA A 254 -1.10 2.29 17.05
CA ALA A 254 -2.30 1.83 16.36
C ALA A 254 -2.12 0.43 15.74
N TRP A 255 -1.01 0.18 15.04
CA TRP A 255 -0.73 -1.15 14.47
C TRP A 255 -0.59 -2.22 15.53
N ALA A 256 0.15 -1.97 16.61
CA ALA A 256 0.31 -2.92 17.70
C ALA A 256 -1.05 -3.23 18.36
N MET A 257 -1.84 -2.21 18.66
CA MET A 257 -3.17 -2.38 19.25
C MET A 257 -4.10 -3.18 18.34
N LEU A 258 -4.21 -2.81 17.05
CA LEU A 258 -5.04 -3.53 16.09
C LEU A 258 -4.61 -4.98 15.94
N ALA A 259 -3.30 -5.25 15.93
CA ALA A 259 -2.77 -6.61 15.86
C ALA A 259 -3.20 -7.46 17.07
N LEU A 260 -3.07 -6.92 18.28
CA LEU A 260 -3.46 -7.63 19.51
C LEU A 260 -4.98 -7.85 19.56
N ILE A 261 -5.78 -6.85 19.17
CA ILE A 261 -7.24 -6.96 19.08
C ILE A 261 -7.65 -8.04 18.08
N TYR A 262 -7.10 -8.04 16.87
CA TYR A 262 -7.42 -9.05 15.84
C TYR A 262 -6.99 -10.46 16.26
N ALA A 263 -5.86 -10.58 16.97
CA ALA A 263 -5.44 -11.87 17.51
C ALA A 263 -6.40 -12.44 18.58
N GLY A 264 -7.28 -11.61 19.15
CA GLY A 264 -8.10 -11.95 20.30
C GLY A 264 -7.30 -12.00 21.60
N GLN A 265 -6.13 -11.35 21.66
CA GLN A 265 -5.36 -11.21 22.89
C GLN A 265 -5.84 -9.94 23.61
N VAL A 266 -6.86 -10.11 24.45
CA VAL A 266 -7.54 -8.98 25.14
C VAL A 266 -7.25 -8.97 26.65
N GLU A 267 -6.35 -9.84 27.13
CA GLU A 267 -5.98 -9.97 28.55
C GLU A 267 -4.48 -10.21 28.72
#